data_AF-A0A255HHS7-F1
#
_entry.id   AF-A0A255HHS7-F1
#
_cell.length_a   1.000
_cell.length_b   1.000
_cell.length_c   1.000
_cell.angle_alpha   90.00
_cell.angle_beta   90.00
_cell.angle_gamma   90.00
#
_symmetry.space_group_name_H-M   'P 1'
#
loop_
_entity.id
_entity.type
_entity.pdbx_description
1 polymer ?
#
loop_
_entity_poly.entity_id
_entity_poly.type
_entity_poly.pdbx_seq_one_letter_code
_entity_poly.pdbx_strand_id
1 'polypeptide(L)' 'MKQLPWILCAAALALVAWLALAVVNVENQRNALASKACAETDTQCLAAASTRAHWWQHLAHAMTHVRS' A
#
# COMPACT_ATOMS: atom_id res chain seq x y z
N MET A 1 12.92 -9.93 -30.59
CA MET A 1 11.47 -9.84 -30.27
C MET A 1 10.91 -10.99 -29.43
N LYS A 2 11.53 -12.20 -29.39
CA LYS A 2 11.01 -13.36 -28.62
C LYS A 2 10.88 -13.13 -27.09
N GLN A 3 11.65 -12.21 -26.52
CA GLN A 3 11.63 -11.90 -25.08
C GLN A 3 10.61 -10.83 -24.68
N LEU A 4 9.99 -10.15 -25.65
CA LEU A 4 9.10 -9.02 -25.39
C LEU A 4 7.90 -9.39 -24.49
N PRO A 5 7.22 -10.54 -24.67
CA PRO A 5 6.10 -10.92 -23.79
C PRO A 5 6.55 -11.10 -22.34
N TRP A 6 7.68 -11.76 -22.12
CA TRP A 6 8.21 -11.99 -20.77
C TRP A 6 8.63 -10.70 -20.08
N ILE A 7 9.25 -9.77 -20.82
CA ILE A 7 9.61 -8.45 -20.30
C ILE A 7 8.35 -7.68 -19.90
N LEU A 8 7.31 -7.69 -20.73
CA LEU A 8 6.04 -7.03 -20.42
C LEU A 8 5.35 -7.67 -19.22
N CYS A 9 5.34 -9.00 -19.11
CA CYS A 9 4.80 -9.70 -17.94
C CYS A 9 5.57 -9.33 -16.67
N ALA A 10 6.90 -9.34 -16.70
CA ALA A 10 7.71 -8.95 -15.54
C ALA A 10 7.47 -7.49 -15.14
N ALA A 11 7.39 -6.58 -16.11
CA ALA A 11 7.09 -5.16 -15.87
C ALA A 11 5.70 -4.96 -15.27
N ALA A 12 4.68 -5.67 -15.78
CA ALA A 12 3.32 -5.62 -15.27
C ALA A 12 3.25 -6.12 -13.81
N LEU A 13 3.92 -7.23 -13.50
CA LEU A 13 3.97 -7.77 -12.13
C LEU A 13 4.69 -6.82 -11.18
N ALA A 14 5.79 -6.22 -11.61
CA ALA A 14 6.51 -5.22 -10.83
C ALA A 14 5.63 -3.99 -10.55
N LEU A 15 4.85 -3.54 -11.55
CA LEU A 15 3.92 -2.43 -11.39
C LEU A 15 2.79 -2.76 -10.41
N VAL A 16 2.21 -3.96 -10.52
CA VAL A 16 1.17 -4.42 -9.59
C VAL A 16 1.71 -4.49 -8.16
N ALA A 17 2.92 -5.05 -7.97
CA ALA A 17 3.56 -5.09 -6.66
C ALA A 17 3.84 -3.68 -6.11
N TRP A 18 4.32 -2.77 -6.94
CA TRP A 18 4.57 -1.38 -6.57
C TRP A 18 3.29 -0.66 -6.13
N LEU A 19 2.22 -0.77 -6.92
CA LEU A 19 0.91 -0.19 -6.60
C LEU A 19 0.37 -0.78 -5.30
N ALA A 20 0.52 -2.09 -5.12
CA ALA A 20 0.08 -2.77 -3.91
C ALA A 20 0.78 -2.22 -2.66
N LEU A 21 2.10 -2.04 -2.71
CA LEU A 21 2.87 -1.42 -1.62
C LEU A 21 2.44 0.04 -1.37
N ALA A 22 2.20 0.81 -2.43
CA ALA A 22 1.74 2.19 -2.30
C ALA A 22 0.38 2.28 -1.58
N VAL A 23 -0.57 1.40 -1.93
CA VAL A 23 -1.89 1.33 -1.27
C VAL A 23 -1.75 0.99 0.20
N VAL A 24 -0.92 0.00 0.55
CA VAL A 24 -0.68 -0.38 1.96
C VAL A 24 -0.12 0.79 2.77
N ASN A 25 0.84 1.53 2.20
CA ASN A 25 1.45 2.67 2.89
C ASN A 25 0.44 3.79 3.17
N VAL A 26 -0.38 4.14 2.17
CA VAL A 26 -1.41 5.17 2.32
C VAL A 26 -2.48 4.75 3.33
N GLU A 27 -2.93 3.50 3.30
CA GLU A 27 -3.96 3.04 4.25
C GLU A 27 -3.43 2.98 5.69
N ASN A 28 -2.16 2.63 5.89
CA ASN A 28 -1.51 2.71 7.20
C ASN A 28 -1.49 4.14 7.74
N GLN A 29 -1.12 5.11 6.90
CA GLN A 29 -1.13 6.53 7.27
C GLN A 29 -2.54 7.00 7.59
N ARG A 30 -3.52 6.68 6.73
CA ARG A 30 -4.93 7.04 6.93
C ARG A 30 -5.47 6.50 8.25
N ASN A 31 -5.18 5.23 8.55
CA ASN A 31 -5.62 4.61 9.79
C ASN A 31 -4.88 5.17 11.01
N ALA A 32 -3.59 5.52 10.90
CA ALA A 32 -2.85 6.17 11.98
C ALA A 32 -3.43 7.54 12.34
N LEU A 33 -3.88 8.31 11.35
CA LEU A 33 -4.58 9.57 11.56
C LEU A 33 -5.98 9.35 12.16
N ALA A 34 -6.76 8.43 11.58
CA ALA A 34 -8.12 8.14 12.05
C ALA A 34 -8.15 7.62 13.49
N SER A 35 -7.16 6.82 13.88
CA SER A 35 -6.99 6.31 15.24
C SER A 35 -6.31 7.29 16.21
N LYS A 36 -5.93 8.49 15.74
CA LYS A 36 -5.16 9.50 16.49
C LYS A 36 -3.83 8.98 17.04
N ALA A 37 -3.25 7.98 16.39
CA ALA A 37 -1.94 7.43 16.74
C ALA A 37 -0.78 8.33 16.27
N CYS A 38 -0.97 9.06 15.17
CA CYS A 38 -0.03 10.06 14.67
C CYS A 38 -0.74 11.40 14.43
N ALA A 39 -0.01 12.50 14.54
CA ALA A 39 -0.45 13.81 14.07
C ALA A 39 -0.17 13.97 12.56
N GLU A 40 -0.97 14.77 11.86
CA GLU A 40 -0.77 15.05 10.42
C GLU A 40 0.59 15.69 10.12
N THR A 41 1.13 16.45 11.07
CA THR A 41 2.45 17.10 10.97
C THR A 41 3.61 16.17 11.31
N ASP A 42 3.35 15.02 11.94
CA ASP A 42 4.36 14.06 12.35
C ASP A 42 4.64 13.06 11.21
N THR A 43 5.41 13.54 10.23
CA THR A 43 5.78 12.75 9.04
C THR A 43 6.64 11.53 9.38
N GLN A 44 7.38 11.57 10.50
CA GLN A 44 8.18 10.45 10.95
C GLN A 44 7.30 9.33 11.53
N CYS A 45 6.30 9.68 12.35
CA CYS A 45 5.29 8.74 12.82
C CYS A 45 4.50 8.15 11.65
N LEU A 46 4.05 8.99 10.71
CA LEU A 46 3.31 8.53 9.52
C LEU A 46 4.12 7.60 8.62
N ALA A 47 5.44 7.79 8.51
CA ALA A 47 6.31 6.90 7.75
C ALA A 47 6.55 5.54 8.45
N ALA A 48 6.55 5.53 9.78
CA ALA A 48 6.75 4.32 10.59
C ALA A 48 5.45 3.61 10.98
N ALA A 49 4.30 4.22 10.70
CA ALA A 49 2.99 3.73 11.09
C ALA A 49 2.72 2.33 10.49
N SER A 50 2.67 1.34 11.37
CA SER A 50 2.27 -0.03 11.03
C SER A 50 1.04 -0.38 11.84
N THR A 51 -0.14 -0.29 11.21
CA THR A 51 -1.41 -0.43 11.92
C THR A 51 -1.97 -1.85 11.88
N ARG A 52 -1.43 -2.75 11.04
CA ARG A 52 -1.78 -4.19 11.03
C ARG A 52 -0.55 -5.07 10.83
N ALA A 53 -0.61 -6.29 11.37
CA ALA A 53 0.49 -7.24 11.42
C ALA A 53 1.00 -7.71 10.04
N HIS A 54 0.17 -7.64 9.01
CA HIS A 54 0.51 -8.19 7.69
C HIS A 54 0.08 -7.29 6.53
N TRP A 55 1.01 -7.05 5.59
CA TRP A 55 0.83 -6.17 4.44
C TRP A 55 -0.32 -6.60 3.52
N TRP A 56 -0.57 -7.90 3.36
CA TRP A 56 -1.66 -8.40 2.53
C TRP A 56 -3.05 -8.15 3.12
N GLN A 57 -3.16 -8.01 4.45
CA GLN A 57 -4.43 -7.67 5.10
C GLN A 57 -4.85 -6.23 4.82
N HIS A 58 -3.86 -5.33 4.73
CA HIS A 58 -4.09 -3.94 4.32
C HIS A 58 -4.58 -3.86 2.87
N LEU A 59 -3.96 -4.64 1.98
CA LEU A 59 -4.37 -4.75 0.58
C LEU A 59 -5.78 -5.32 0.43
N ALA A 60 -6.09 -6.43 1.10
CA ALA A 60 -7.42 -7.02 1.04
C ALA A 60 -8.50 -6.07 1.56
N HIS A 61 -8.21 -5.34 2.65
CA HIS A 61 -9.14 -4.35 3.19
C HIS A 61 -9.34 -3.17 2.22
N ALA A 62 -8.26 -2.59 1.71
CA ALA A 62 -8.32 -1.47 0.77
C ALA A 62 -9.08 -1.85 -0.51
N MET A 63 -8.84 -3.05 -1.07
CA MET A 63 -9.53 -3.52 -2.27
C MET A 63 -11.01 -3.84 -2.05
N THR A 64 -11.41 -4.23 -0.84
CA THR A 64 -12.82 -4.53 -0.51
C THR A 64 -13.60 -3.30 -0.05
N HIS A 65 -12.91 -2.26 0.42
CA HIS A 65 -13.50 -1.04 0.98
C HIS A 65 -13.27 0.22 0.14
N VAL A 66 -13.05 0.08 -1.18
CA VAL A 66 -12.84 1.20 -2.13
C VAL A 66 -14.04 2.18 -2.19
N ARG A 67 -15.18 1.87 -1.55
CA ARG A 67 -16.45 2.59 -1.70
C ARG A 67 -16.97 3.31 -0.44
N SER A 68 -16.17 3.51 0.60
CA SER A 68 -16.61 4.26 1.79
C SER A 68 -16.29 5.74 1.71
#